data_AF-A0A0Q8VCT1-F1
#
_entry.id   AF-A0A0Q8VCT1-F1
#
_cell.length_a   1.000
_cell.length_b   1.000
_cell.length_c   1.000
_cell.angle_alpha   90.00
_cell.angle_beta   90.00
_cell.angle_gamma   90.00
#
_symmetry.space_group_name_H-M   'P 1'
#
loop_
_entity.id
_entity.type
_entity.pdbx_description
1 polymer ?
#
loop_
_entity_poly.entity_id
_entity_poly.type
_entity_poly.pdbx_seq_one_letter_code
_entity_poly.pdbx_strand_id
1 'polypeptide(L)'
;MTGPVLTVRDRGGQRVATLSLGGLARRAGIVGAALVVDLAVLSSAPGTPWWPGIVVLTLALVAAEVPDSQAPLLTLAVAAGWWLAAVPWPAPSPGRVLLVALALLVLHATTAVAAIGPPGRVAEARVVRAAAGRAALVGTGTTGIGALALAADGRVVVPGAVGVALLAVAGLAWAATRPTRQ
;
A
#
# COMPACT_ATOMS: atom_id res chain seq x y z
N MET A 1 2.64 24.16 -10.24
CA MET A 1 2.11 25.16 -9.29
C MET A 1 2.33 24.63 -7.88
N THR A 2 3.15 25.32 -7.08
CA THR A 2 3.37 24.98 -5.66
C THR A 2 2.14 25.43 -4.87
N GLY A 3 1.32 24.49 -4.40
CA GLY A 3 0.17 24.79 -3.55
C GLY A 3 0.57 25.45 -2.22
N PRO A 4 -0.40 25.92 -1.41
CA PRO A 4 -0.12 26.56 -0.14
C PRO A 4 0.71 25.66 0.78
N VAL A 5 1.76 26.26 1.36
CA VAL A 5 2.70 25.63 2.29
C VAL A 5 2.67 26.41 3.61
N LEU A 6 2.28 25.74 4.69
CA LEU A 6 2.30 26.29 6.03
C LEU A 6 3.56 25.75 6.75
N THR A 7 4.54 26.61 6.98
CA THR A 7 5.73 26.26 7.76
C THR A 7 5.57 26.70 9.21
N VAL A 8 5.56 25.75 10.14
CA VAL A 8 5.67 26.04 11.57
C VAL A 8 7.15 26.21 11.90
N ARG A 9 7.51 27.38 12.44
CA ARG A 9 8.86 27.66 12.95
C ARG A 9 8.80 27.82 14.46
N ASP A 10 9.84 27.37 15.14
CA ASP A 10 10.05 27.62 16.57
C ASP A 10 10.42 29.10 16.81
N ARG A 11 10.37 29.55 18.07
CA ARG A 11 10.78 30.89 18.52
C ARG A 11 12.22 31.24 18.12
N GLY A 12 13.10 30.24 17.96
CA GLY A 12 14.46 30.40 17.44
C GLY A 12 14.57 30.50 15.91
N GLY A 13 13.45 30.55 15.17
CA GLY A 13 13.43 30.60 13.71
C GLY A 13 13.70 29.27 13.01
N GLN A 14 13.96 28.19 13.76
CA GLN A 14 14.15 26.83 13.26
C GLN A 14 12.84 26.26 12.70
N ARG A 15 12.90 25.61 11.53
CA ARG A 15 11.71 24.96 10.94
C ARG A 15 11.40 23.66 11.70
N VAL A 16 10.21 23.60 12.30
CA VAL A 16 9.73 22.45 13.08
C VAL A 16 8.89 21.52 12.20
N ALA A 17 7.97 22.07 11.41
CA ALA A 17 7.13 21.28 10.53
C ALA A 17 6.76 22.07 9.27
N THR A 18 6.56 21.35 8.16
CA THR A 18 6.03 21.93 6.92
C THR A 18 4.78 21.15 6.52
N LEU A 19 3.61 21.75 6.75
CA LEU A 19 2.34 21.23 6.29
C LEU A 19 2.11 21.76 4.87
N SER A 20 2.09 20.85 3.90
CA SER A 20 1.69 21.16 2.53
C SER A 20 0.42 20.40 2.19
N LEU A 21 -0.44 20.98 1.34
CA LEU A 21 -1.62 20.25 0.84
C LEU A 21 -1.24 18.94 0.16
N GLY A 22 -0.12 18.91 -0.58
CA GLY A 22 0.40 17.68 -1.17
C GLY A 22 0.82 16.64 -0.12
N GLY A 23 1.43 17.07 0.98
CA GLY A 23 1.77 16.19 2.10
C GLY A 23 0.53 15.63 2.80
N LEU A 24 -0.50 16.46 3.02
CA LEU A 24 -1.77 16.04 3.60
C LEU A 24 -2.53 15.07 2.69
N ALA A 25 -2.67 15.40 1.40
CA ALA A 25 -3.33 14.52 0.42
C ALA A 25 -2.65 13.15 0.34
N ARG A 26 -1.32 13.12 0.42
CA ARG A 26 -0.54 11.88 0.45
C ARG A 26 -0.76 11.06 1.72
N ARG A 27 -0.71 11.69 2.91
CA ARG A 27 -1.02 11.01 4.17
C ARG A 27 -2.45 10.46 4.16
N ALA A 28 -3.41 11.26 3.69
CA ALA A 28 -4.79 10.85 3.54
C ALA A 28 -4.94 9.68 2.56
N GLY A 29 -4.20 9.66 1.45
CA GLY A 29 -4.20 8.54 0.50
C GLY A 29 -3.67 7.25 1.12
N ILE A 30 -2.55 7.30 1.84
CA ILE A 30 -1.92 6.13 2.46
C ILE A 30 -2.78 5.58 3.60
N VAL A 31 -3.15 6.43 4.56
CA VAL A 31 -3.91 6.04 5.75
C VAL A 31 -5.36 5.72 5.39
N GLY A 32 -5.96 6.50 4.49
CA GLY A 32 -7.33 6.28 4.01
C GLY A 32 -7.46 4.96 3.25
N ALA A 33 -6.48 4.61 2.41
CA ALA A 33 -6.46 3.30 1.76
C ALA A 33 -6.39 2.14 2.76
N ALA A 34 -5.52 2.24 3.77
CA ALA A 34 -5.45 1.24 4.84
C ALA A 34 -6.78 1.12 5.61
N LEU A 35 -7.41 2.25 5.95
CA LEU A 35 -8.71 2.28 6.61
C LEU A 35 -9.82 1.62 5.77
N VAL A 36 -9.82 1.84 4.45
CA VAL A 36 -10.77 1.18 3.54
C VAL A 36 -10.60 -0.34 3.59
N VAL A 37 -9.37 -0.85 3.63
CA VAL A 37 -9.11 -2.30 3.74
C VAL A 37 -9.64 -2.84 5.07
N ASP A 38 -9.34 -2.18 6.19
CA ASP A 38 -9.82 -2.56 7.52
C ASP A 38 -11.36 -2.64 7.58
N LEU A 39 -12.04 -1.60 7.10
CA LEU A 39 -13.50 -1.56 7.06
C LEU A 39 -14.07 -2.63 6.14
N ALA A 40 -13.40 -2.91 5.02
CA ALA A 40 -13.80 -3.99 4.13
C ALA A 40 -13.66 -5.37 4.80
N VAL A 41 -12.58 -5.63 5.55
CA VAL A 41 -12.38 -6.88 6.30
C VAL A 41 -13.46 -7.02 7.37
N LEU A 42 -13.61 -6.02 8.25
CA LEU A 42 -14.54 -6.06 9.38
C LEU A 42 -16.00 -6.18 8.94
N SER A 43 -16.37 -5.53 7.83
CA SER A 43 -17.71 -5.66 7.27
C SER A 43 -17.94 -6.99 6.54
N SER A 44 -16.88 -7.70 6.12
CA SER A 44 -16.97 -9.00 5.43
C SER A 44 -16.89 -10.19 6.37
N ALA A 45 -16.22 -10.02 7.51
CA ALA A 45 -16.08 -11.03 8.54
C ALA A 45 -16.22 -10.39 9.93
N PRO A 46 -17.45 -10.07 10.40
CA PRO A 46 -17.65 -9.34 11.65
C PRO A 46 -17.13 -10.03 12.92
N GLY A 47 -16.93 -11.36 12.88
CA GLY A 47 -16.36 -12.15 13.98
C GLY A 47 -14.83 -12.24 13.97
N THR A 48 -14.16 -11.63 12.98
CA THR A 48 -12.69 -11.65 12.91
C THR A 48 -12.07 -10.80 14.04
N PRO A 49 -10.90 -11.17 14.59
CA PRO A 49 -10.19 -10.31 15.53
C PRO A 49 -9.91 -8.93 14.90
N TRP A 50 -10.16 -7.86 15.65
CA TRP A 50 -10.01 -6.46 15.20
C TRP A 50 -8.58 -5.93 15.30
N TRP A 51 -7.74 -6.52 16.16
CA TRP A 51 -6.38 -6.03 16.42
C TRP A 51 -5.47 -5.98 15.19
N PRO A 52 -5.58 -6.86 14.16
CA PRO A 52 -4.74 -6.75 12.97
C PRO A 52 -5.00 -5.45 12.20
N GLY A 53 -6.22 -4.91 12.25
CA GLY A 53 -6.53 -3.60 11.66
C GLY A 53 -5.75 -2.47 12.32
N ILE A 54 -5.60 -2.49 13.65
CA ILE A 54 -4.74 -1.51 14.34
C ILE A 54 -3.29 -1.64 13.88
N VAL A 55 -2.79 -2.86 13.66
CA VAL A 55 -1.44 -3.07 13.15
C VAL A 55 -1.30 -2.48 11.74
N VAL A 56 -2.26 -2.74 10.86
CA VAL A 56 -2.31 -2.19 9.50
C VAL A 56 -2.33 -0.65 9.52
N LEU A 57 -3.19 -0.03 10.32
CA LEU A 57 -3.27 1.42 10.46
C LEU A 57 -2.00 2.03 11.04
N THR A 58 -1.40 1.38 12.03
CA THR A 58 -0.13 1.85 12.63
C THR A 58 0.99 1.80 11.61
N LEU A 59 1.12 0.70 10.85
CA LEU A 59 2.10 0.60 9.78
C LEU A 59 1.84 1.60 8.64
N ALA A 60 0.57 1.87 8.32
CA ALA A 60 0.19 2.90 7.35
C ALA A 60 0.58 4.31 7.81
N LEU A 61 0.44 4.64 9.10
CA LEU A 61 0.91 5.89 9.68
C LEU A 61 2.44 5.99 9.58
N VAL A 62 3.17 4.93 9.93
CA VAL A 62 4.64 4.89 9.79
C VAL A 62 5.03 5.05 8.32
N ALA A 63 4.35 4.37 7.39
CA ALA A 63 4.57 4.51 5.95
C ALA A 63 4.30 5.94 5.44
N ALA A 64 3.33 6.64 6.03
CA ALA A 64 2.99 8.01 5.66
C ALA A 64 4.04 9.03 6.13
N GLU A 65 4.71 8.76 7.25
CA GLU A 65 5.81 9.57 7.79
C GLU A 65 7.17 9.22 7.17
N VAL A 66 7.43 7.93 6.92
CA VAL A 66 8.70 7.41 6.41
C VAL A 66 8.45 6.49 5.19
N PRO A 67 8.13 7.06 4.01
CA PRO A 67 7.73 6.27 2.85
C PRO A 67 8.83 5.38 2.27
N ASP A 68 10.10 5.72 2.52
CA ASP A 68 11.26 4.95 2.08
C ASP A 68 11.57 3.73 2.96
N SER A 69 10.85 3.58 4.08
CA SER A 69 11.00 2.44 4.98
C SER A 69 10.40 1.15 4.41
N GLN A 70 10.54 0.04 5.14
CA GLN A 70 9.87 -1.22 4.83
C GLN A 70 8.38 -1.22 5.26
N ALA A 71 7.91 -0.18 5.96
CA ALA A 71 6.55 -0.12 6.48
C ALA A 71 5.46 -0.28 5.39
N PRO A 72 5.53 0.37 4.20
CA PRO A 72 4.54 0.16 3.15
C PRO A 72 4.37 -1.30 2.74
N LEU A 73 5.48 -2.03 2.55
CA LEU A 73 5.45 -3.44 2.16
C LEU A 73 4.88 -4.32 3.27
N LEU A 74 5.24 -4.03 4.53
CA LEU A 74 4.68 -4.71 5.69
C LEU A 74 3.17 -4.44 5.81
N THR A 75 2.72 -3.20 5.60
CA THR A 75 1.29 -2.86 5.61
C THR A 75 0.53 -3.68 4.56
N LEU A 76 1.05 -3.76 3.33
CA LEU A 76 0.45 -4.56 2.25
C LEU A 76 0.38 -6.05 2.63
N ALA A 77 1.49 -6.62 3.12
CA ALA A 77 1.58 -8.03 3.47
C ALA A 77 0.63 -8.40 4.62
N VAL A 78 0.60 -7.58 5.68
CA VAL A 78 -0.29 -7.81 6.83
C VAL A 78 -1.75 -7.64 6.43
N ALA A 79 -2.09 -6.60 5.66
CA ALA A 79 -3.47 -6.36 5.23
C ALA A 79 -3.98 -7.46 4.30
N ALA A 80 -3.17 -7.89 3.32
CA ALA A 80 -3.50 -9.00 2.43
C ALA A 80 -3.59 -10.32 3.19
N GLY A 81 -2.64 -10.60 4.08
CA GLY A 81 -2.64 -11.80 4.90
C GLY A 81 -3.87 -11.87 5.82
N TRP A 82 -4.23 -10.75 6.43
CA TRP A 82 -5.42 -10.66 7.28
C TRP A 82 -6.70 -10.86 6.47
N TRP A 83 -6.82 -10.23 5.29
CA TRP A 83 -7.97 -10.48 4.40
C TRP A 83 -8.12 -11.97 4.07
N LEU A 84 -7.03 -12.63 3.66
CA LEU A 84 -7.03 -14.05 3.32
C LEU A 84 -7.35 -14.96 4.51
N ALA A 85 -6.91 -14.59 5.72
CA ALA A 85 -7.16 -15.37 6.93
C ALA A 85 -8.57 -15.14 7.51
N ALA A 86 -9.11 -13.93 7.37
CA ALA A 86 -10.36 -13.52 7.99
C ALA A 86 -11.58 -13.73 7.10
N VAL A 87 -11.46 -13.46 5.81
CA VAL A 87 -12.61 -13.42 4.89
C VAL A 87 -12.86 -14.82 4.34
N PRO A 88 -14.05 -15.41 4.57
CA PRO A 88 -14.36 -16.76 4.13
C PRO A 88 -14.35 -16.87 2.60
N TRP A 89 -13.98 -18.05 2.10
CA TRP A 89 -14.02 -18.37 0.67
C TRP A 89 -15.19 -19.30 0.34
N PRO A 90 -15.97 -19.05 -0.73
CA PRO A 90 -15.85 -17.91 -1.66
C PRO A 90 -16.17 -16.57 -0.99
N ALA A 91 -15.49 -15.51 -1.44
CA ALA A 91 -15.66 -14.17 -0.87
C ALA A 91 -17.13 -13.73 -0.97
N PRO A 92 -17.68 -13.06 0.07
CA PRO A 92 -19.09 -12.70 0.12
C PRO A 92 -19.51 -11.71 -0.98
N SER A 93 -18.57 -10.94 -1.55
CA SER A 93 -18.84 -10.16 -2.76
C SER A 93 -17.59 -9.88 -3.60
N PRO A 94 -17.63 -10.10 -4.93
CA PRO A 94 -16.53 -9.74 -5.84
C PRO A 94 -16.16 -8.25 -5.77
N GLY A 95 -17.16 -7.38 -5.57
CA GLY A 95 -16.95 -5.93 -5.45
C GLY A 95 -16.04 -5.54 -4.28
N ARG A 96 -16.09 -6.28 -3.15
CA ARG A 96 -15.20 -6.02 -2.02
C ARG A 96 -13.77 -6.48 -2.26
N VAL A 97 -13.59 -7.59 -2.97
CA VAL A 97 -12.25 -8.04 -3.41
C VAL A 97 -11.61 -6.98 -4.29
N LEU A 98 -12.35 -6.42 -5.25
CA LEU A 98 -11.88 -5.34 -6.11
C LEU A 98 -11.56 -4.07 -5.30
N LEU A 99 -12.44 -3.67 -4.37
CA LEU A 99 -12.22 -2.51 -3.51
C LEU A 99 -10.92 -2.62 -2.70
N VAL A 100 -10.66 -3.77 -2.10
CA VAL A 100 -9.43 -4.02 -1.32
C VAL A 100 -8.21 -4.01 -2.21
N ALA A 101 -8.26 -4.64 -3.38
CA ALA A 101 -7.15 -4.62 -4.33
C ALA A 101 -6.82 -3.19 -4.78
N LEU A 102 -7.84 -2.38 -5.09
CA LEU A 102 -7.66 -0.97 -5.45
C LEU A 102 -7.11 -0.13 -4.29
N ALA A 103 -7.59 -0.35 -3.07
CA ALA A 103 -7.08 0.34 -1.90
C ALA A 103 -5.60 0.03 -1.65
N LEU A 104 -5.20 -1.25 -1.69
CA LEU A 104 -3.81 -1.66 -1.57
C LEU A 104 -2.94 -1.07 -2.69
N LEU A 105 -3.45 -1.00 -3.93
CA LEU A 105 -2.76 -0.35 -5.05
C LEU A 105 -2.58 1.16 -4.81
N VAL A 106 -3.59 1.86 -4.31
CA VAL A 106 -3.51 3.29 -3.96
C VAL A 106 -2.47 3.50 -2.86
N LEU A 107 -2.47 2.67 -1.80
CA LEU A 107 -1.47 2.73 -0.74
C LEU A 107 -0.05 2.59 -1.30
N HIS A 108 0.17 1.58 -2.15
CA HIS A 108 1.47 1.35 -2.76
C HIS A 108 1.91 2.47 -3.70
N ALA A 109 1.01 2.94 -4.57
CA ALA A 109 1.30 4.01 -5.52
C ALA A 109 1.58 5.33 -4.79
N THR A 110 0.79 5.67 -3.77
CA THR A 110 0.97 6.90 -2.99
C THR A 110 2.26 6.87 -2.17
N THR A 111 2.62 5.73 -1.55
CA THR A 111 3.92 5.57 -0.86
C THR A 111 5.10 5.60 -1.83
N ALA A 112 4.99 4.97 -3.00
CA ALA A 112 6.03 5.02 -4.03
C ALA A 112 6.25 6.45 -4.57
N VAL A 113 5.18 7.22 -4.77
CA VAL A 113 5.27 8.64 -5.14
C VAL A 113 5.86 9.47 -3.98
N ALA A 114 5.49 9.15 -2.75
CA ALA A 114 6.01 9.82 -1.56
C ALA A 114 7.53 9.68 -1.41
N ALA A 115 8.07 8.50 -1.75
CA ALA A 115 9.49 8.16 -1.73
C ALA A 115 10.33 8.96 -2.75
N ILE A 116 9.72 9.48 -3.83
CA ILE A 116 10.45 10.25 -4.86
C ILE A 116 10.84 11.66 -4.34
N GLY A 117 10.29 12.09 -3.21
CA GLY A 117 10.61 13.38 -2.60
C GLY A 117 9.80 14.57 -3.15
N PRO A 118 10.00 15.78 -2.61
CA PRO A 118 9.20 16.95 -2.99
C PRO A 118 9.43 17.38 -4.45
N PRO A 119 8.41 17.95 -5.12
CA PRO A 119 8.54 18.45 -6.49
C PRO A 119 9.68 19.48 -6.59
N GLY A 120 10.59 19.29 -7.55
CA GLY A 120 11.72 20.19 -7.78
C GLY A 120 13.05 19.75 -7.15
N ARG A 121 13.07 18.68 -6.35
CA ARG A 121 14.33 17.96 -6.08
C ARG A 121 14.63 17.03 -7.25
N VAL A 122 15.89 17.03 -7.70
CA VAL A 122 16.40 16.00 -8.60
C VAL A 122 16.43 14.71 -7.79
N ALA A 123 15.39 13.90 -7.90
CA ALA A 123 15.38 12.58 -7.30
C ALA A 123 16.51 11.77 -7.94
N GLU A 124 17.37 11.17 -7.11
CA GLU A 124 18.42 10.30 -7.62
C GLU A 124 17.79 9.22 -8.51
N ALA A 125 18.33 9.02 -9.72
CA ALA A 125 17.81 8.08 -10.70
C ALA A 125 17.70 6.64 -10.15
N ARG A 126 18.43 6.33 -9.08
CA ARG A 126 18.37 5.08 -8.32
C ARG A 126 17.09 4.96 -7.50
N VAL A 127 16.66 6.03 -6.83
CA VAL A 127 15.41 6.10 -6.04
C VAL A 127 14.21 5.97 -6.96
N VAL A 128 14.22 6.71 -8.08
CA VAL A 128 13.16 6.66 -9.09
C VAL A 128 13.06 5.26 -9.72
N ARG A 129 14.19 4.65 -10.11
CA ARG A 129 14.20 3.28 -10.65
C ARG A 129 13.74 2.23 -9.63
N ALA A 130 14.15 2.35 -8.37
CA ALA A 130 13.72 1.44 -7.32
C ALA A 130 12.22 1.60 -7.00
N ALA A 131 11.70 2.83 -6.99
CA ALA A 131 10.27 3.09 -6.81
C ALA A 131 9.46 2.58 -8.02
N ALA A 132 9.90 2.86 -9.24
CA ALA A 132 9.27 2.39 -10.47
C ALA A 132 9.29 0.86 -10.60
N GLY A 133 10.40 0.20 -10.25
CA GLY A 133 10.49 -1.26 -10.24
C GLY A 133 9.54 -1.88 -9.22
N ARG A 134 9.46 -1.33 -8.01
CA ARG A 134 8.50 -1.77 -6.97
C ARG A 134 7.05 -1.54 -7.40
N ALA A 135 6.74 -0.41 -8.02
CA ALA A 135 5.40 -0.08 -8.51
C ALA A 135 4.98 -0.96 -9.70
N ALA A 136 5.88 -1.17 -10.67
CA ALA A 136 5.63 -2.01 -11.84
C ALA A 136 5.36 -3.46 -11.42
N LEU A 137 6.18 -4.03 -10.53
CA LEU A 137 5.99 -5.40 -10.04
C LEU A 137 4.66 -5.60 -9.32
N VAL A 138 4.31 -4.69 -8.42
CA VAL A 138 3.02 -4.75 -7.71
C VAL A 138 1.85 -4.55 -8.67
N GLY A 139 1.98 -3.62 -9.63
CA GLY A 139 1.00 -3.39 -10.68
C GLY A 139 0.76 -4.65 -11.53
N THR A 140 1.82 -5.20 -12.14
CA THR A 140 1.73 -6.42 -12.97
C THR A 140 1.17 -7.59 -12.18
N GLY A 141 1.59 -7.74 -10.92
CA GLY A 141 1.06 -8.73 -10.00
C GLY A 141 -0.43 -8.60 -9.75
N THR A 142 -0.87 -7.40 -9.38
CA THR A 142 -2.28 -7.09 -9.10
C THR A 142 -3.14 -7.28 -10.35
N THR A 143 -2.67 -6.84 -11.52
CA THR A 143 -3.35 -7.04 -12.81
C THR A 143 -3.41 -8.52 -13.17
N GLY A 144 -2.33 -9.29 -12.98
CA GLY A 144 -2.29 -10.73 -13.22
C GLY A 144 -3.27 -11.49 -12.33
N ILE A 145 -3.35 -11.14 -11.05
CA ILE A 145 -4.32 -11.71 -10.09
C ILE A 145 -5.75 -11.36 -10.51
N GLY A 146 -6.01 -10.10 -10.86
CA GLY A 146 -7.34 -9.68 -11.33
C GLY A 146 -7.77 -10.40 -12.60
N ALA A 147 -6.86 -10.56 -13.57
CA ALA A 147 -7.11 -11.29 -14.80
C ALA A 147 -7.36 -12.79 -14.54
N LEU A 148 -6.59 -13.42 -13.64
CA LEU A 148 -6.80 -14.81 -13.23
C LEU A 148 -8.12 -14.99 -12.48
N ALA A 149 -8.49 -14.05 -11.60
CA ALA A 149 -9.76 -14.09 -10.88
C ALA A 149 -10.96 -13.93 -11.83
N LEU A 150 -10.88 -13.02 -12.80
CA LEU A 150 -11.89 -12.86 -13.85
C LEU A 150 -11.99 -14.09 -14.77
N ALA A 151 -10.85 -14.67 -15.17
CA ALA A 151 -10.83 -15.87 -16.01
C ALA A 151 -11.34 -17.13 -15.28
N ALA A 152 -11.34 -17.11 -13.96
CA ALA A 152 -11.76 -18.21 -13.12
C ALA A 152 -13.16 -17.99 -12.52
N ASP A 153 -13.83 -16.87 -12.83
CA ASP A 153 -15.21 -16.62 -12.47
C ASP A 153 -16.13 -17.69 -13.09
N GLY A 154 -16.91 -18.38 -12.26
CA GLY A 154 -17.69 -19.57 -12.64
C GLY A 154 -16.96 -20.92 -12.57
N ARG A 155 -15.68 -20.95 -12.16
CA ARG A 155 -14.92 -22.18 -11.84
C ARG A 155 -14.46 -22.16 -10.38
N VAL A 156 -14.25 -23.33 -9.77
CA VAL A 156 -13.71 -23.42 -8.40
C VAL A 156 -12.25 -22.94 -8.41
N VAL A 157 -12.06 -21.64 -8.22
CA VAL A 157 -10.73 -21.04 -8.09
C VAL A 157 -10.19 -21.46 -6.73
N VAL A 158 -9.09 -22.21 -6.74
CA VAL A 158 -8.44 -22.65 -5.50
C VAL A 158 -7.92 -21.40 -4.78
N PRO A 159 -8.37 -21.11 -3.54
CA PRO A 159 -7.97 -19.91 -2.78
C PRO A 159 -6.46 -19.73 -2.66
N GLY A 160 -5.69 -20.82 -2.78
CA GLY A 160 -4.24 -20.81 -2.84
C GLY A 160 -3.65 -20.02 -4.01
N ALA A 161 -4.31 -19.93 -5.17
CA ALA A 161 -3.74 -19.23 -6.33
C ALA A 161 -3.66 -17.71 -6.12
N VAL A 162 -4.68 -17.12 -5.50
CA VAL A 162 -4.71 -15.68 -5.16
C VAL A 162 -3.72 -15.39 -4.03
N GLY A 163 -3.66 -16.24 -3.01
CA GLY A 163 -2.69 -16.11 -1.91
C GLY A 163 -1.24 -16.26 -2.36
N VAL A 164 -0.95 -17.25 -3.22
CA VAL A 164 0.39 -17.46 -3.81
C VAL A 164 0.77 -16.29 -4.70
N ALA A 165 -0.16 -15.74 -5.46
CA ALA A 165 0.14 -14.60 -6.31
C ALA A 165 0.40 -13.32 -5.48
N LEU A 166 -0.37 -13.06 -4.41
CA LEU A 166 -0.09 -11.96 -3.48
C LEU A 166 1.28 -12.14 -2.78
N LEU A 167 1.62 -13.36 -2.37
CA LEU A 167 2.93 -13.70 -1.80
C LEU A 167 4.07 -13.56 -2.82
N ALA A 168 3.84 -13.95 -4.08
CA ALA A 168 4.82 -13.80 -5.15
C ALA A 168 5.08 -12.32 -5.46
N VAL A 169 4.05 -11.49 -5.43
CA VAL A 169 4.16 -10.03 -5.59
C VAL A 169 4.94 -9.40 -4.43
N ALA A 170 4.65 -9.80 -3.20
CA ALA A 170 5.40 -9.37 -2.03
C ALA A 170 6.87 -9.83 -2.09
N GLY A 171 7.12 -11.08 -2.49
CA GLY A 171 8.45 -11.66 -2.65
C GLY A 171 9.27 -11.00 -3.75
N LEU A 172 8.64 -10.66 -4.88
CA LEU A 172 9.28 -9.93 -5.98
C LEU A 172 9.59 -8.47 -5.59
N ALA A 173 8.66 -7.80 -4.91
CA ALA A 173 8.90 -6.47 -4.37
C ALA A 173 10.07 -6.48 -3.37
N TRP A 174 10.19 -7.52 -2.55
CA TRP A 174 11.32 -7.70 -1.64
C TRP A 174 12.63 -8.00 -2.37
N ALA A 175 12.63 -8.91 -3.35
CA ALA A 175 13.82 -9.22 -4.14
C ALA A 175 14.37 -8.00 -4.89
N ALA A 176 13.49 -7.12 -5.38
CA ALA A 176 13.85 -5.86 -6.02
C ALA A 176 14.49 -4.82 -5.07
N THR A 177 14.44 -5.04 -3.75
CA THR A 177 15.10 -4.17 -2.76
C THR A 177 16.52 -4.63 -2.38
N ARG A 178 16.98 -5.79 -2.87
CA ARG A 178 18.35 -6.23 -2.59
C ARG A 178 19.35 -5.33 -3.32
N PRO A 179 20.36 -4.78 -2.62
CA PRO A 179 21.45 -4.08 -3.29
C PRO A 179 22.16 -5.06 -4.21
N THR A 180 22.15 -4.78 -5.52
CA THR A 180 23.07 -5.43 -6.46
C THR A 180 24.48 -5.12 -5.97
N ARG A 181 25.14 -6.12 -5.40
CA ARG A 181 26.56 -6.04 -5.06
C ARG A 181 27.30 -5.68 -6.34
N GLN A 182 27.81 -4.45 -6.40
CA GLN A 182 28.89 -4.09 -7.31
C GLN A 182 30.20 -4.48 -6.64
#